data_AF-A0A5J5CKJ8-F1
#
_entry.id   AF-A0A5J5CKJ8-F1
#
_cell.length_a   1.000
_cell.length_b   1.000
_cell.length_c   1.000
_cell.angle_alpha   90.00
_cell.angle_beta   90.00
_cell.angle_gamma   90.00
#
_symmetry.space_group_name_H-M   'P 1'
#
loop_
_entity.id
_entity.type
_entity.pdbx_description
1 polymer ?
#
loop_
_entity_poly.entity_id
_entity_poly.type
_entity_poly.pdbx_seq_one_letter_code
_entity_poly.pdbx_strand_id
1 'polypeptide(L)'
;AENPASEVLNWGPSPQPSTSAVDIAGLLGLVPQLEATILPADLPVASTAVPRPQLSSAPLHHDEPLKIHNRSVEEYQQIYHEVVDDMLRYKNGRQRPYSLQLGRVIKQKLWERLDRPTFTETVGEEGRVHVDVSYGVGVYPPLYDVDISGEPKPVTS
;
A
#
# COMPACT_ATOMS: atom_id res chain seq x y z
N ALA A 1 -2.85 -50.60 -17.31
CA ALA A 1 -3.83 -50.33 -18.39
C ALA A 1 -5.17 -50.10 -17.70
N GLU A 2 -6.00 -49.13 -18.00
CA GLU A 2 -6.04 -48.03 -18.96
C GLU A 2 -7.30 -47.24 -18.54
N ASN A 3 -7.25 -45.91 -18.59
CA ASN A 3 -8.46 -45.08 -18.63
C ASN A 3 -8.74 -44.81 -20.12
N PRO A 4 -9.99 -44.88 -20.61
CA PRO A 4 -10.64 -43.60 -20.94
C PRO A 4 -12.18 -43.61 -20.85
N ALA A 5 -12.78 -42.49 -20.42
CA ALA A 5 -13.71 -41.66 -21.22
C ALA A 5 -14.67 -40.83 -20.35
N SER A 6 -14.50 -39.51 -20.47
CA SER A 6 -15.49 -38.42 -20.55
C SER A 6 -16.98 -38.70 -20.26
N GLU A 7 -17.54 -37.97 -19.30
CA GLU A 7 -18.83 -37.27 -19.49
C GLU A 7 -18.93 -36.03 -18.59
N VAL A 8 -19.46 -34.95 -19.19
CA VAL A 8 -19.67 -33.60 -18.65
C VAL A 8 -21.15 -33.48 -18.28
N LEU A 9 -21.50 -32.48 -17.43
CA LEU A 9 -22.83 -31.96 -17.02
C LEU A 9 -23.18 -32.35 -15.57
N ASN A 10 -23.67 -31.48 -14.68
CA ASN A 10 -24.33 -30.19 -14.85
C ASN A 10 -24.22 -29.44 -13.50
N TRP A 11 -23.83 -28.17 -13.52
CA TRP A 11 -23.88 -27.31 -12.34
C TRP A 11 -25.32 -26.88 -12.07
N GLY A 12 -25.72 -26.90 -10.79
CA GLY A 12 -27.06 -26.49 -10.36
C GLY A 12 -27.40 -25.02 -10.66
N PRO A 13 -28.69 -24.65 -10.52
CA PRO A 13 -29.23 -23.40 -11.06
C PRO A 13 -28.74 -22.15 -10.31
N SER A 14 -28.52 -21.09 -11.10
CA SER A 14 -28.10 -19.73 -10.70
C SER A 14 -29.06 -19.05 -9.72
N PRO A 15 -28.55 -18.25 -8.75
CA PRO A 15 -29.36 -17.24 -8.09
C PRO A 15 -29.55 -16.02 -9.00
N GLN A 16 -30.81 -15.71 -9.33
CA GLN A 16 -31.19 -14.48 -10.03
C GLN A 16 -31.07 -13.25 -9.11
N PRO A 17 -30.66 -12.09 -9.64
CA PRO A 17 -30.71 -10.82 -8.91
C PRO A 17 -32.15 -10.30 -8.88
N SER A 18 -32.69 -10.07 -7.68
CA SER A 18 -33.98 -9.39 -7.50
C SER A 18 -33.78 -7.90 -7.22
N THR A 19 -34.41 -7.13 -8.11
CA THR A 19 -35.15 -5.88 -7.90
C THR A 19 -34.44 -4.52 -7.91
N SER A 20 -34.91 -3.75 -8.90
CA SER A 20 -35.19 -2.31 -8.92
C SER A 20 -34.02 -1.36 -9.20
N ALA A 21 -33.75 -1.21 -10.50
CA ALA A 21 -33.11 -0.02 -11.06
C ALA A 21 -33.93 1.22 -10.67
N VAL A 22 -33.42 1.99 -9.71
CA VAL A 22 -33.88 3.36 -9.50
C VAL A 22 -33.24 4.21 -10.58
N ASP A 23 -34.11 4.97 -11.23
CA ASP A 23 -33.93 5.80 -12.40
C ASP A 23 -32.78 6.82 -12.23
N ILE A 24 -31.64 6.59 -12.89
CA ILE A 24 -30.47 7.50 -12.91
C ILE A 24 -30.66 8.59 -13.99
N ALA A 25 -31.90 8.90 -14.39
CA ALA A 25 -32.18 10.01 -15.29
C ALA A 25 -32.13 11.39 -14.61
N GLY A 26 -32.10 11.45 -13.27
CA GLY A 26 -32.17 12.70 -12.50
C GLY A 26 -30.84 13.36 -12.12
N LEU A 27 -29.69 12.69 -12.27
CA LEU A 27 -28.39 13.22 -11.79
C LEU A 27 -27.48 13.79 -12.88
N LEU A 28 -27.86 13.75 -14.17
CA LEU A 28 -27.05 14.28 -15.27
C LEU A 28 -27.15 15.80 -15.45
N GLY A 29 -27.79 16.52 -14.52
CA GLY A 29 -28.08 17.95 -14.65
C GLY A 29 -27.01 18.92 -14.14
N LEU A 30 -25.93 18.48 -13.48
CA LEU A 30 -24.96 19.40 -12.83
C LEU A 30 -23.49 19.03 -13.07
N VAL A 31 -23.14 18.68 -14.30
CA VAL A 31 -21.74 18.75 -14.74
C VAL A 31 -21.62 19.93 -15.70
N PRO A 32 -20.98 21.04 -15.31
CA PRO A 32 -20.50 22.00 -16.29
C PRO A 32 -19.53 21.24 -17.21
N GLN A 33 -19.90 21.08 -18.49
CA GLN A 33 -18.96 20.60 -19.50
C GLN A 33 -17.80 21.59 -19.56
N LEU A 34 -16.64 21.18 -19.04
CA LEU A 34 -15.36 21.78 -19.40
C LEU A 34 -15.01 21.28 -20.81
N GLU A 35 -15.69 21.84 -21.82
CA GLU A 35 -15.20 21.74 -23.19
C GLU A 35 -14.21 22.88 -23.40
N ALA A 36 -12.95 22.62 -23.07
CA ALA A 36 -11.82 23.44 -23.49
C ALA A 36 -10.96 22.59 -24.41
N THR A 37 -11.38 22.49 -25.67
CA THR A 37 -10.51 22.02 -26.75
C THR A 37 -9.45 23.09 -26.98
N ILE A 38 -8.31 22.99 -26.28
CA ILE A 38 -7.18 23.92 -26.45
C ILE A 38 -6.55 23.63 -27.82
N LEU A 39 -6.53 24.62 -28.72
CA LEU A 39 -5.84 24.52 -29.99
C LEU A 39 -4.31 24.46 -29.76
N PRO A 40 -3.54 23.76 -30.61
CA PRO A 40 -2.10 23.54 -30.40
C PRO A 40 -1.26 24.83 -30.25
N ALA A 41 -1.80 25.99 -30.63
CA ALA A 41 -1.13 27.28 -30.54
C ALA A 41 -1.23 27.96 -29.16
N ASP A 42 -2.12 27.50 -28.28
CA ASP A 42 -2.41 28.13 -26.97
C ASP A 42 -1.84 27.35 -25.77
N LEU A 43 -0.93 26.39 -26.01
CA LEU A 43 -0.24 25.71 -24.91
C LEU A 43 0.76 26.69 -24.27
N PRO A 44 0.75 26.86 -22.94
CA PRO A 44 1.77 27.66 -22.27
C PRO A 44 3.13 27.04 -22.54
N VAL A 45 4.12 27.89 -22.84
CA VAL A 45 5.50 27.43 -23.08
C VAL A 45 5.93 26.57 -21.89
N ALA A 46 6.31 25.32 -22.16
CA ALA A 46 6.71 24.39 -21.13
C ALA A 46 7.93 24.98 -20.39
N SER A 47 7.73 25.40 -19.14
CA SER A 47 8.85 25.77 -18.26
C SER A 47 9.71 24.53 -18.04
N THR A 48 10.96 24.58 -18.47
CA THR A 48 12.01 23.57 -18.26
C THR A 48 12.48 23.48 -16.80
N ALA A 49 11.70 23.97 -15.85
CA ALA A 49 12.02 23.91 -14.43
C ALA A 49 11.52 22.57 -13.85
N VAL A 50 12.48 21.75 -13.41
CA VAL A 50 12.22 20.53 -12.65
C VAL A 50 11.32 20.88 -11.45
N PRO A 51 10.15 20.23 -11.26
CA PRO A 51 9.33 20.44 -10.08
C PRO A 51 10.14 20.09 -8.83
N ARG A 52 10.56 21.12 -8.09
CA ARG A 52 11.18 20.93 -6.78
C ARG A 52 10.06 20.48 -5.83
N PRO A 53 10.21 19.38 -5.07
CA PRO A 53 9.24 19.03 -4.04
C PRO A 53 9.14 20.21 -3.08
N GLN A 54 7.98 20.85 -3.04
CA GLN A 54 7.68 21.87 -2.04
C GLN A 54 7.57 21.13 -0.70
N LEU A 55 8.61 21.24 0.12
CA LEU A 55 8.56 20.76 1.50
C LEU A 55 7.47 21.55 2.21
N SER A 56 6.42 20.86 2.66
CA SER A 56 5.34 21.43 3.45
C SER A 56 5.92 22.18 4.64
N SER A 57 5.71 23.50 4.71
CA SER A 57 6.19 24.37 5.79
C SER A 57 5.24 24.37 7.00
N ALA A 58 4.54 23.26 7.25
CA ALA A 58 3.76 23.11 8.47
C ALA A 58 4.72 23.23 9.68
N PRO A 59 4.41 24.04 10.71
CA PRO A 59 5.21 24.11 11.91
C PRO A 59 5.32 22.72 12.53
N LEU A 60 6.47 22.08 12.38
CA LEU A 60 6.77 20.87 13.13
C LEU A 60 7.06 21.32 14.55
N HIS A 61 6.38 20.74 15.53
CA HIS A 61 6.76 20.88 16.94
C HIS A 61 8.18 20.30 17.10
N HIS A 62 9.19 21.16 16.94
CA HIS A 62 10.61 20.76 16.93
C HIS A 62 11.20 20.52 18.33
N ASP A 63 10.39 20.63 19.38
CA ASP A 63 10.86 20.49 20.76
C ASP A 63 11.03 19.04 21.21
N GLU A 64 10.42 18.07 20.50
CA GLU A 64 10.58 16.65 20.81
C GLU A 64 11.70 16.02 19.97
N PRO A 65 12.64 15.27 20.59
CA PRO A 65 13.62 14.48 19.84
C PRO A 65 12.95 13.54 18.85
N LEU A 66 13.57 13.33 17.69
CA LEU A 66 13.07 12.40 16.66
C LEU A 66 12.87 11.00 17.26
N LYS A 67 11.65 10.49 17.11
CA LYS A 67 11.30 9.12 17.50
C LYS A 67 10.84 8.32 16.29
N ILE A 68 11.23 7.05 16.27
CA ILE A 68 10.78 6.06 15.29
C ILE A 68 10.01 5.01 16.06
N HIS A 69 8.72 4.84 15.76
CA HIS A 69 7.85 3.90 16.47
C HIS A 69 7.84 4.06 18.01
N ASN A 70 7.78 5.30 18.50
CA ASN A 70 7.90 5.64 19.93
C ASN A 70 9.24 5.24 20.58
N ARG A 71 10.27 4.92 19.79
CA ARG A 71 11.63 4.62 20.23
C ARG A 71 12.59 5.73 19.82
N SER A 72 13.70 5.86 20.55
CA SER A 72 14.81 6.70 20.06
C SER A 72 15.37 6.11 18.76
N VAL A 73 16.13 6.91 18.01
CA VAL A 73 16.79 6.45 16.78
C VAL A 73 17.74 5.28 17.08
N GLU A 74 18.47 5.35 18.19
CA GLU A 74 19.44 4.35 18.62
C GLU A 74 18.75 3.04 19.00
N GLU A 75 17.65 3.10 19.76
CA GLU A 75 16.85 1.93 20.13
C GLU A 75 16.27 1.26 18.88
N TYR A 76 15.72 2.04 17.95
CA TYR A 76 15.19 1.52 16.69
C TYR A 76 16.28 0.84 15.85
N GLN A 77 17.45 1.47 15.73
CA GLN A 77 18.59 0.88 15.01
C GLN A 77 19.02 -0.45 15.63
N GLN A 78 19.08 -0.54 16.96
CA GLN A 78 19.42 -1.77 17.65
C GLN A 78 18.41 -2.89 17.33
N ILE A 79 17.11 -2.60 17.41
CA ILE A 79 16.06 -3.56 17.05
C ILE A 79 16.18 -3.99 15.59
N TYR A 80 16.42 -3.04 14.69
CA TYR A 80 16.55 -3.31 13.27
C TYR A 80 17.71 -4.26 13.00
N HIS A 81 18.90 -3.95 13.50
CA HIS A 81 20.10 -4.78 13.31
C HIS A 81 19.93 -6.16 13.92
N GLU A 82 19.39 -6.24 15.13
CA GLU A 82 19.14 -7.53 15.79
C GLU A 82 18.22 -8.43 14.96
N VAL A 83 17.12 -7.90 14.42
CA VAL A 83 16.17 -8.72 13.64
C VAL A 83 16.69 -9.03 12.24
N VAL A 84 17.23 -8.03 11.56
CA VAL A 84 17.59 -8.13 10.14
C VAL A 84 18.89 -8.91 9.97
N ASP A 85 19.93 -8.61 10.74
CA ASP A 85 21.23 -9.26 10.58
C ASP A 85 21.16 -10.75 10.98
N ASP A 86 20.39 -11.09 12.01
CA ASP A 86 20.14 -12.47 12.42
C ASP A 86 19.49 -13.30 11.31
N MET A 87 18.69 -12.68 10.46
CA MET A 87 17.94 -13.36 9.39
C MET A 87 18.66 -13.34 8.04
N LEU A 88 19.46 -12.30 7.79
CA LEU A 88 20.28 -12.15 6.58
C LEU A 88 21.63 -12.85 6.68
N ARG A 89 21.95 -13.47 7.82
CA ARG A 89 23.19 -14.21 8.02
C ARG A 89 22.90 -15.63 8.47
N TYR A 90 23.63 -16.58 7.92
CA TYR A 90 23.62 -17.95 8.43
C TYR A 90 24.42 -18.02 9.75
N LYS A 91 24.21 -19.09 10.54
CA LYS A 91 24.96 -19.32 11.79
C LYS A 91 26.48 -19.42 11.59
N ASN A 92 26.93 -19.70 10.37
CA ASN A 92 28.34 -19.72 9.98
C ASN A 92 28.88 -18.33 9.56
N GLY A 93 28.10 -17.26 9.73
CA GLY A 93 28.47 -15.88 9.41
C GLY A 93 28.33 -15.49 7.93
N ARG A 94 28.02 -16.44 7.03
CA ARG A 94 27.82 -16.13 5.60
C ARG A 94 26.51 -15.37 5.38
N GLN A 95 26.52 -14.44 4.43
CA GLN A 95 25.30 -13.76 4.01
C GLN A 95 24.34 -14.75 3.35
N ARG A 96 23.06 -14.63 3.71
CA ARG A 96 21.95 -15.41 3.16
C ARG A 96 21.38 -14.67 1.95
N PRO A 97 21.14 -15.36 0.82
CA PRO A 97 20.45 -14.75 -0.31
C PRO A 97 19.07 -14.23 0.09
N TYR A 98 18.75 -13.01 -0.34
CA TYR A 98 17.44 -12.43 -0.10
C TYR A 98 16.39 -13.11 -0.97
N SER A 99 15.21 -13.33 -0.41
CA SER A 99 14.04 -13.83 -1.13
C SER A 99 12.80 -13.12 -0.61
N LEU A 100 11.72 -13.08 -1.41
CA LEU A 100 10.46 -12.47 -0.99
C LEU A 100 9.92 -13.12 0.30
N GLN A 101 10.00 -14.44 0.40
CA GLN A 101 9.57 -15.14 1.61
C GLN A 101 10.41 -14.73 2.83
N LEU A 102 11.73 -14.60 2.66
CA LEU A 102 12.60 -14.11 3.73
C LEU A 102 12.24 -12.67 4.13
N GLY A 103 11.99 -11.79 3.15
CA GLY A 103 11.55 -10.43 3.39
C GLY A 103 10.24 -10.34 4.17
N ARG A 104 9.25 -11.19 3.85
CA ARG A 104 7.99 -11.28 4.60
C ARG A 104 8.24 -11.65 6.06
N VAL A 105 9.09 -12.65 6.32
CA VAL A 105 9.41 -13.06 7.70
C VAL A 105 10.20 -11.99 8.46
N ILE A 106 11.13 -11.28 7.79
CA ILE A 106 11.84 -10.14 8.40
C ILE A 106 10.85 -9.05 8.81
N LYS A 107 9.95 -8.65 7.90
CA LYS A 107 8.92 -7.64 8.19
C LYS A 107 8.01 -8.06 9.34
N GLN A 108 7.61 -9.34 9.38
CA GLN A 108 6.82 -9.91 10.49
C GLN A 108 7.54 -9.76 11.83
N LYS A 109 8.82 -10.17 11.91
CA LYS A 109 9.59 -10.06 13.16
C LYS A 109 9.81 -8.62 13.61
N LEU A 110 10.09 -7.71 12.67
CA LEU A 110 10.22 -6.28 12.98
C LEU A 110 8.90 -5.74 13.53
N TRP A 111 7.78 -6.08 12.90
CA TRP A 111 6.46 -5.68 13.37
C TRP A 111 6.18 -6.19 14.79
N GLU A 112 6.54 -7.44 15.11
CA GLU A 112 6.42 -7.98 16.48
C GLU A 112 7.32 -7.26 17.48
N ARG A 113 8.57 -6.96 17.11
CA ARG A 113 9.55 -6.29 17.98
C ARG A 113 9.26 -4.82 18.22
N LEU A 114 8.60 -4.15 17.29
CA LEU A 114 8.22 -2.74 17.37
C LEU A 114 6.85 -2.54 18.02
N ASP A 115 6.44 -3.49 18.88
CA ASP A 115 5.15 -3.46 19.59
C ASP A 115 3.94 -3.44 18.66
N ARG A 116 3.99 -4.16 17.55
CA ARG A 116 2.84 -4.41 16.66
C ARG A 116 2.11 -3.12 16.25
N PRO A 117 2.82 -2.18 15.59
CA PRO A 117 2.24 -0.92 15.19
C PRO A 117 1.05 -1.17 14.26
N THR A 118 -0.04 -0.46 14.53
CA THR A 118 -1.30 -0.54 13.78
C THR A 118 -1.74 0.87 13.43
N PHE A 119 -1.97 1.12 12.15
CA PHE A 119 -2.42 2.43 11.67
C PHE A 119 -3.94 2.48 11.62
N THR A 120 -4.50 3.60 12.06
CA THR A 120 -5.93 3.88 11.97
C THR A 120 -6.14 5.16 11.18
N GLU A 121 -6.98 5.08 10.16
CA GLU A 121 -7.32 6.20 9.29
C GLU A 121 -8.69 6.76 9.68
N THR A 122 -8.77 8.06 9.91
CA THR A 122 -10.02 8.76 10.21
C THR A 122 -10.17 9.95 9.27
N VAL A 123 -11.32 10.06 8.60
CA VAL A 123 -11.64 11.19 7.72
C VAL A 123 -12.34 12.26 8.54
N GLY A 124 -11.72 13.44 8.64
CA GLY A 124 -12.32 14.62 9.26
C GLY A 124 -13.45 15.20 8.41
N GLU A 125 -14.32 16.01 9.03
CA GLU A 125 -15.47 16.66 8.38
C GLU A 125 -15.05 17.58 7.21
N GLU A 126 -13.83 18.08 7.25
CA GLU A 126 -13.18 18.89 6.22
C GLU A 126 -12.62 18.06 5.04
N GLY A 127 -12.85 16.74 5.03
CA GLY A 127 -12.36 15.81 4.01
C GLY A 127 -10.86 15.50 4.12
N ARG A 128 -10.19 15.90 5.21
CA ARG A 128 -8.79 15.56 5.46
C ARG A 128 -8.70 14.21 6.14
N VAL A 129 -7.74 13.42 5.67
CA VAL A 129 -7.41 12.13 6.26
C VAL A 129 -6.39 12.32 7.39
N HIS A 130 -6.75 11.91 8.59
CA HIS A 130 -5.84 11.79 9.73
C HIS A 130 -5.43 10.33 9.90
N VAL A 131 -4.14 10.08 10.02
CA VAL A 131 -3.59 8.73 10.25
C VAL A 131 -2.94 8.74 11.61
N ASP A 132 -3.49 7.93 12.51
CA ASP A 132 -2.93 7.69 13.84
C ASP A 132 -2.26 6.30 13.91
N VAL A 133 -1.34 6.12 14.85
CA VAL A 133 -0.65 4.86 15.08
C VAL A 133 -0.79 4.39 16.53
N SER A 134 -1.31 3.17 16.69
CA SER A 134 -1.44 2.48 17.97
C SER A 134 -0.48 1.31 18.08
N TYR A 135 -0.13 0.92 19.30
CA TYR A 135 0.84 -0.15 19.59
C TYR A 135 0.21 -1.18 20.54
N GLY A 136 0.62 -2.44 20.41
CA GLY A 136 0.22 -3.54 21.28
C GLY A 136 -1.17 -4.15 21.01
N VAL A 137 -1.95 -3.56 20.11
CA VAL A 137 -3.33 -3.97 19.81
C VAL A 137 -3.43 -4.94 18.62
N GLY A 138 -2.44 -4.92 17.72
CA GLY A 138 -2.45 -5.74 16.50
C GLY A 138 -2.33 -7.24 16.77
N VAL A 139 -3.18 -8.05 16.11
CA VAL A 139 -3.11 -9.53 16.15
C VAL A 139 -2.29 -10.09 14.99
N TYR A 140 -2.33 -9.40 13.84
CA TYR A 140 -1.58 -9.73 12.62
C TYR A 140 -0.99 -8.46 12.01
N PRO A 141 0.14 -8.53 11.30
CA PRO A 141 0.59 -7.39 10.51
C PRO A 141 -0.49 -7.06 9.46
N PRO A 142 -0.58 -5.79 9.03
CA PRO A 142 -1.51 -5.42 7.98
C PRO A 142 -1.19 -6.21 6.70
N LEU A 143 -2.20 -6.89 6.14
CA LEU A 143 -2.09 -7.57 4.85
C LEU A 143 -2.53 -6.59 3.77
N TYR A 144 -1.57 -6.04 3.02
CA TYR A 144 -1.85 -5.23 1.85
C TYR A 144 -1.80 -6.11 0.61
N ASP A 145 -2.92 -6.18 -0.11
CA ASP A 145 -2.92 -6.66 -1.48
C ASP A 145 -2.51 -5.49 -2.38
N VAL A 146 -1.34 -5.59 -2.99
CA VAL A 146 -0.82 -4.56 -3.89
C VAL A 146 -1.25 -4.96 -5.30
N ASP A 147 -2.05 -4.12 -5.94
CA ASP A 147 -2.41 -4.33 -7.34
C ASP A 147 -1.19 -4.16 -8.24
N ILE A 148 -0.64 -5.29 -8.69
CA ILE A 148 0.48 -5.34 -9.64
C ILE A 148 0.00 -5.52 -11.09
N SER A 149 -1.29 -5.42 -11.37
CA SER A 149 -1.83 -5.65 -12.72
C SER A 149 -1.29 -4.68 -13.77
N GLY A 150 -0.84 -3.49 -13.35
CA GLY A 150 -0.20 -2.49 -14.20
C GLY A 150 1.33 -2.54 -14.25
N GLU A 151 2.00 -3.40 -13.46
CA GLU A 151 3.47 -3.45 -13.43
C GLU A 151 4.03 -4.25 -14.63
N PRO A 152 5.15 -3.80 -15.25
CA PRO A 152 5.77 -4.52 -16.34
C PRO A 152 6.34 -5.87 -15.85
N LYS A 153 6.18 -6.92 -16.67
CA LYS A 153 6.74 -8.25 -16.35
C LYS A 153 8.26 -8.18 -16.27
N PRO A 154 8.90 -8.83 -15.28
CA PRO A 154 10.34 -8.84 -15.18
C PRO A 154 10.95 -9.50 -16.43
N VAL A 155 12.01 -8.90 -16.97
CA VAL A 155 12.74 -9.46 -18.11
C VAL A 155 13.48 -10.72 -17.63
N THR A 156 13.08 -11.87 -18.15
CA THR A 156 13.80 -13.13 -17.93
C THR A 156 15.08 -13.10 -18.76
N SER A 157 16.24 -13.03 -18.10
CA SER A 157 17.56 -13.19 -18.72
C SER A 157 17.97 -14.65 -18.82
#